data_AF-A0A920P434-F1
#
_entry.id   AF-A0A920P434-F1
#
_cell.length_a   1.000
_cell.length_b   1.000
_cell.length_c   1.000
_cell.angle_alpha   90.00
_cell.angle_beta   90.00
_cell.angle_gamma   90.00
#
_symmetry.space_group_name_H-M   'P 1'
#
loop_
_entity.id
_entity.type
_entity.pdbx_description
1 polymer ?
#
loop_
_entity_poly.entity_id
_entity_poly.type
_entity_poly.pdbx_seq_one_letter_code
_entity_poly.pdbx_strand_id
1 'polypeptide(L)'
;MVQGDTATVFVGSLVGFFEKIKVGHVEAGLRTNDKWAPWPEEVFRRMTDVVADYHFAPTHQARKALLNENISGSNIHVTGNTVVDALLEISERNTQVENETLQKVIEGDRRLVLLTAHRRESFGAPLVDIFSAVRSLADEHPDIEIVYPGPP
;
A
#
# COMPACT_ATOMS: atom_id res chain seq x y z
N MET A 1 -3.83 -17.15 -5.84
CA MET A 1 -2.92 -16.09 -5.32
C MET A 1 -3.78 -14.92 -4.88
N VAL A 2 -3.46 -14.32 -3.74
CA VAL A 2 -4.07 -13.08 -3.23
C VAL A 2 -2.95 -12.14 -2.76
N GLN A 3 -3.19 -10.82 -2.72
CA GLN A 3 -2.15 -9.83 -2.43
C GLN A 3 -2.66 -8.69 -1.54
N GLY A 4 -2.01 -8.48 -0.39
CA GLY A 4 -2.26 -7.34 0.49
C GLY A 4 -3.37 -7.62 1.51
N ASP A 5 -4.20 -6.62 1.79
CA ASP A 5 -5.05 -6.61 2.99
C ASP A 5 -6.47 -6.10 2.74
N THR A 6 -6.95 -6.21 1.51
CA THR A 6 -8.31 -5.80 1.12
C THR A 6 -9.36 -6.86 1.44
N ALA A 7 -10.65 -6.47 1.39
CA ALA A 7 -11.76 -7.41 1.54
C ALA A 7 -11.71 -8.53 0.49
N THR A 8 -11.31 -8.21 -0.75
CA THR A 8 -11.17 -9.19 -1.84
C THR A 8 -10.09 -10.23 -1.54
N VAL A 9 -8.99 -9.82 -0.90
CA VAL A 9 -7.91 -10.73 -0.48
C VAL A 9 -8.44 -11.73 0.54
N PHE A 10 -9.09 -11.21 1.58
CA PHE A 10 -9.67 -12.04 2.62
C PHE A 10 -10.72 -13.01 2.06
N VAL A 11 -11.70 -12.51 1.32
CA VAL A 11 -12.76 -13.35 0.75
C VAL A 11 -12.19 -14.36 -0.27
N GLY A 12 -11.28 -13.93 -1.13
CA GLY A 12 -10.62 -14.82 -2.10
C GLY A 12 -9.82 -15.94 -1.43
N SER A 13 -9.17 -15.65 -0.31
CA SER A 13 -8.45 -16.65 0.48
C SER A 13 -9.40 -17.68 1.11
N LEU A 14 -10.56 -17.25 1.62
CA LEU A 14 -11.58 -18.14 2.16
C LEU A 14 -12.20 -19.03 1.10
N VAL A 15 -12.46 -18.50 -0.10
CA VAL A 15 -12.95 -19.31 -1.23
C VAL A 15 -11.93 -20.40 -1.57
N GLY A 16 -10.64 -20.07 -1.65
CA GLY A 16 -9.58 -21.06 -1.86
C GLY A 16 -9.58 -22.14 -0.79
N PHE A 17 -9.70 -21.76 0.49
CA PHE A 17 -9.82 -22.68 1.61
C PHE A 17 -11.02 -23.64 1.48
N PHE A 18 -12.22 -23.12 1.20
CA PHE A 18 -13.44 -23.95 1.09
C PHE A 18 -13.38 -24.94 -0.07
N GLU A 19 -12.78 -24.53 -1.18
CA GLU A 19 -12.56 -25.37 -2.36
C GLU A 19 -11.34 -26.30 -2.21
N LYS A 20 -10.65 -26.28 -1.06
CA LYS A 20 -9.42 -27.05 -0.78
C LYS A 20 -8.31 -26.79 -1.80
N ILE A 21 -8.22 -25.55 -2.27
CA ILE A 21 -7.18 -25.08 -3.19
C ILE A 21 -6.12 -24.35 -2.37
N LYS A 22 -4.84 -24.63 -2.67
CA LYS A 22 -3.74 -23.96 -1.97
C LYS A 22 -3.76 -22.46 -2.19
N VAL A 23 -3.56 -21.69 -1.13
CA VAL A 23 -3.54 -20.23 -1.14
C VAL A 23 -2.12 -19.70 -0.95
N GLY A 24 -1.66 -18.87 -1.88
CA GLY A 24 -0.45 -18.08 -1.72
C GLY A 24 -0.79 -16.62 -1.47
N HIS A 25 -0.24 -16.05 -0.39
CA HIS A 25 -0.43 -14.67 0.03
C HIS A 25 0.81 -13.83 -0.26
N VAL A 26 0.69 -12.91 -1.21
CA VAL A 26 1.71 -11.91 -1.55
C VAL A 26 1.58 -10.72 -0.61
N GLU A 27 2.72 -10.17 -0.16
CA GLU A 27 2.78 -9.11 0.85
C GLU A 27 2.35 -9.57 2.26
N ALA A 28 2.58 -10.84 2.56
CA ALA A 28 2.21 -11.45 3.84
C ALA A 28 3.02 -10.88 5.02
N GLY A 29 2.40 -10.81 6.20
CA GLY A 29 3.10 -10.56 7.47
C GLY A 29 3.26 -9.11 7.91
N LEU A 30 2.70 -8.12 7.21
CA LEU A 30 2.64 -6.75 7.73
C LEU A 30 1.69 -6.68 8.93
N ARG A 31 2.08 -5.98 10.00
CA ARG A 31 1.31 -5.90 11.25
C ARG A 31 1.41 -4.52 11.88
N THR A 32 0.28 -4.01 12.35
CA THR A 32 0.23 -2.90 13.33
C THR A 32 -0.02 -3.40 14.74
N ASN A 33 -0.54 -4.62 14.90
CA ASN A 33 -1.01 -5.19 16.17
C ASN A 33 -2.20 -4.44 16.79
N ASP A 34 -2.84 -3.55 16.04
CA ASP A 34 -4.10 -2.92 16.41
C ASP A 34 -5.18 -3.31 15.41
N LYS A 35 -6.13 -4.13 15.84
CA LYS A 35 -7.23 -4.59 14.99
C LYS A 35 -8.16 -3.48 14.51
N TRP A 36 -8.07 -2.29 15.10
CA TRP A 36 -8.86 -1.11 14.73
C TRP A 36 -8.06 -0.08 13.94
N ALA A 37 -6.76 -0.30 13.71
CA ALA A 37 -5.91 0.66 13.01
C ALA A 37 -4.74 -0.03 12.27
N PRO A 38 -4.74 -0.06 10.92
CA PRO A 38 -5.83 0.34 10.02
C PRO A 38 -7.02 -0.63 10.07
N TRP A 39 -8.23 -0.08 9.94
CA TRP A 39 -9.48 -0.85 9.90
C TRP A 39 -10.14 -0.78 8.52
N PRO A 40 -10.53 -1.94 7.94
CA PRO A 40 -10.48 -3.32 8.47
C PRO A 40 -9.19 -4.11 8.14
N GLU A 41 -8.18 -3.47 7.57
CA GLU A 41 -7.06 -4.10 6.88
C GLU A 41 -6.21 -5.00 7.81
N GLU A 42 -5.97 -4.61 9.07
CA GLU A 42 -5.22 -5.46 10.02
C GLU A 42 -5.88 -6.82 10.23
N VAL A 43 -7.23 -6.86 10.29
CA VAL A 43 -7.96 -8.12 10.46
C VAL A 43 -7.91 -8.93 9.18
N PHE A 44 -8.09 -8.31 8.01
CA PHE A 44 -8.08 -9.03 6.74
C PHE A 44 -6.75 -9.72 6.45
N ARG A 45 -5.61 -9.05 6.64
CA ARG A 45 -4.30 -9.70 6.42
C ARG A 45 -4.01 -10.82 7.41
N ARG A 46 -4.37 -10.66 8.69
CA ARG A 46 -4.21 -11.72 9.70
C ARG A 46 -5.06 -12.95 9.37
N MET A 47 -6.32 -12.75 9.02
CA MET A 47 -7.21 -13.87 8.66
C MET A 47 -6.76 -14.55 7.37
N THR A 48 -6.25 -13.79 6.40
CA THR A 48 -5.67 -14.33 5.17
C THR A 48 -4.43 -15.18 5.47
N ASP A 49 -3.53 -14.72 6.34
CA ASP A 49 -2.33 -15.46 6.75
C ASP A 49 -2.67 -16.79 7.46
N VAL A 50 -3.81 -16.87 8.18
CA VAL A 50 -4.26 -18.13 8.81
C VAL A 50 -4.63 -19.20 7.78
N VAL A 51 -5.19 -18.81 6.64
CA VAL A 51 -5.66 -19.75 5.60
C VAL A 51 -4.63 -19.97 4.49
N ALA A 52 -3.56 -19.19 4.44
CA ALA A 52 -2.54 -19.28 3.41
C ALA A 52 -1.59 -20.48 3.64
N ASP A 53 -1.26 -21.19 2.56
CA ASP A 53 -0.25 -22.24 2.54
C ASP A 53 1.16 -21.69 2.30
N TYR A 54 1.26 -20.60 1.53
CA TYR A 54 2.52 -19.95 1.18
C TYR A 54 2.46 -18.45 1.49
N HIS A 55 3.50 -17.94 2.14
CA HIS A 55 3.61 -16.56 2.56
C HIS A 55 4.81 -15.91 1.88
N PHE A 56 4.57 -14.95 0.99
CA PHE A 56 5.60 -14.17 0.33
C PHE A 56 5.75 -12.85 1.07
N ALA A 57 6.63 -12.86 2.08
CA ALA A 57 6.87 -11.74 2.97
C ALA A 57 7.80 -10.71 2.31
N PRO A 58 7.47 -9.41 2.35
CA PRO A 58 8.29 -8.39 1.68
C PRO A 58 9.62 -8.12 2.42
N THR A 59 9.67 -8.37 3.73
CA THR A 59 10.83 -8.08 4.57
C THR A 59 11.05 -9.15 5.63
N HIS A 60 12.24 -9.18 6.23
CA HIS A 60 12.52 -10.02 7.39
C HIS A 60 11.66 -9.66 8.61
N GLN A 61 11.23 -8.40 8.75
CA GLN A 61 10.32 -7.99 9.81
C GLN A 61 8.94 -8.62 9.63
N ALA A 62 8.41 -8.63 8.40
CA ALA A 62 7.16 -9.30 8.09
C ALA A 62 7.25 -10.82 8.32
N ARG A 63 8.35 -11.46 7.93
CA ARG A 63 8.63 -12.87 8.28
C ARG A 63 8.62 -13.10 9.79
N LYS A 64 9.26 -12.22 10.58
CA LYS A 64 9.28 -12.32 12.04
C LYS A 64 7.87 -12.23 12.63
N ALA A 65 7.02 -11.34 12.10
CA ALA A 65 5.64 -11.22 12.54
C ALA A 65 4.84 -12.52 12.30
N LEU A 66 4.98 -13.14 11.12
CA LEU A 66 4.35 -14.44 10.81
C LEU A 66 4.84 -15.56 11.73
N LEU A 67 6.15 -15.62 12.01
CA LEU A 67 6.72 -16.60 12.93
C LEU A 67 6.20 -16.42 14.36
N ASN A 68 6.03 -15.17 14.82
CA ASN A 68 5.46 -14.88 16.13
C ASN A 68 3.98 -15.31 16.24
N GLU A 69 3.28 -15.46 15.12
CA GLU A 69 1.93 -16.00 15.02
C GLU A 69 1.92 -17.52 14.79
N ASN A 70 3.07 -18.19 14.97
CA ASN A 70 3.28 -19.63 14.84
C ASN A 70 3.11 -20.20 13.43
N ILE A 71 3.23 -19.37 12.40
CA ILE A 71 3.28 -19.85 11.02
C ILE A 71 4.62 -20.54 10.79
N SER A 72 4.59 -21.76 10.22
CA SER A 72 5.80 -22.54 9.98
C SER A 72 6.79 -21.78 9.10
N GLY A 73 8.04 -21.68 9.55
CA GLY A 73 9.11 -21.04 8.79
C GLY A 73 9.39 -21.67 7.42
N SER A 74 9.01 -22.93 7.20
CA SER A 74 9.10 -23.61 5.90
C SER A 74 8.14 -23.04 4.84
N ASN A 75 7.08 -22.36 5.29
CA ASN A 75 6.00 -21.85 4.44
C ASN A 75 6.14 -20.34 4.19
N ILE A 76 7.23 -19.73 4.69
CA ILE A 76 7.48 -18.29 4.60
C ILE A 76 8.72 -18.04 3.75
N HIS A 77 8.55 -17.26 2.70
CA HIS A 77 9.59 -16.86 1.76
C HIS A 77 9.75 -15.34 1.82
N VAL A 78 10.97 -14.85 2.05
CA VAL A 78 11.26 -13.41 1.95
C VAL A 78 11.59 -13.11 0.50
N THR A 79 10.75 -12.34 -0.17
CA THR A 79 10.83 -12.11 -1.63
C THR A 79 11.13 -10.67 -2.01
N GLY A 80 10.99 -9.71 -1.09
CA GLY A 80 10.80 -8.31 -1.47
C GLY A 80 9.34 -8.02 -1.82
N ASN A 81 9.02 -6.75 -2.11
CA ASN A 81 7.68 -6.33 -2.51
C ASN A 81 7.65 -6.08 -4.02
N THR A 82 6.68 -6.69 -4.70
CA THR A 82 6.47 -6.60 -6.16
C THR A 82 6.18 -5.18 -6.66
N VAL A 83 5.88 -4.23 -5.77
CA VAL A 83 5.76 -2.80 -6.11
C VAL A 83 7.07 -2.25 -6.68
N VAL A 84 8.23 -2.77 -6.26
CA VAL A 84 9.53 -2.35 -6.77
C VAL A 84 9.71 -2.82 -8.20
N ASP A 85 9.36 -4.07 -8.49
CA ASP A 85 9.37 -4.63 -9.84
C ASP A 85 8.48 -3.80 -10.79
N ALA A 86 7.25 -3.50 -10.35
CA ALA A 86 6.32 -2.67 -11.11
C ALA A 86 6.83 -1.25 -11.33
N LEU A 87 7.46 -0.64 -10.31
CA LEU A 87 8.05 0.70 -10.42
C LEU A 87 9.20 0.72 -11.44
N LEU A 88 10.10 -0.27 -11.38
CA LEU A 88 11.21 -0.37 -12.32
C LEU A 88 10.69 -0.56 -13.75
N GLU A 89 9.75 -1.47 -13.95
CA GLU A 89 9.13 -1.71 -15.26
C GLU A 89 8.48 -0.45 -15.83
N ILE A 90 7.74 0.30 -15.01
CA ILE A 90 7.09 1.55 -15.46
C ILE A 90 8.13 2.64 -15.73
N SER A 91 9.17 2.74 -14.90
CA SER A 91 10.21 3.77 -15.05
C SER A 91 11.04 3.62 -16.34
N GLU A 92 11.15 2.40 -16.86
CA GLU A 92 11.82 2.10 -18.13
C GLU A 92 10.94 2.44 -19.35
N ARG A 93 9.62 2.59 -19.15
CA ARG A 93 8.72 3.00 -20.22
C ARG A 93 8.87 4.49 -20.46
N ASN A 94 9.16 4.87 -21.71
CA ASN A 94 9.15 6.27 -22.13
C ASN A 94 7.71 6.74 -22.40
N THR A 95 6.89 6.79 -21.35
CA THR A 95 5.48 7.22 -21.41
C THR A 95 5.40 8.74 -21.37
N GLN A 96 4.76 9.33 -22.39
CA GLN A 96 4.46 10.75 -22.39
C GLN A 96 3.27 11.05 -21.46
N VAL A 97 3.33 12.19 -20.77
CA VAL A 97 2.23 12.66 -19.93
C VAL A 97 1.16 13.27 -20.84
N GLU A 98 0.02 12.59 -20.99
CA GLU A 98 -1.07 13.05 -21.86
C GLU A 98 -1.85 14.23 -21.28
N ASN A 99 -1.80 14.42 -19.96
CA ASN A 99 -2.52 15.50 -19.30
C ASN A 99 -1.75 16.82 -19.45
N GLU A 100 -2.25 17.74 -20.29
CA GLU A 100 -1.60 19.02 -20.57
C GLU A 100 -1.32 19.86 -19.32
N THR A 101 -2.23 19.84 -18.33
CA THR A 101 -2.05 20.58 -17.07
C THR A 101 -0.87 20.00 -16.29
N LEU A 102 -0.83 18.68 -16.15
CA LEU A 102 0.26 17.99 -15.45
C LEU A 102 1.59 18.14 -16.20
N GLN A 103 1.56 18.11 -17.54
CA GLN A 103 2.74 18.33 -18.36
C GLN A 103 3.33 19.72 -18.11
N LYS A 104 2.50 20.78 -18.09
CA LYS A 104 2.97 22.15 -17.77
C LYS A 104 3.58 22.27 -16.38
N VAL A 105 3.03 21.55 -15.40
CA VAL A 105 3.56 21.52 -14.02
C VAL A 105 4.92 20.80 -13.98
N ILE A 106 5.05 19.67 -14.68
CA ILE A 106 6.30 18.89 -14.72
C ILE A 106 7.41 19.61 -15.49
N GLU A 107 7.07 20.31 -16.57
CA GLU A 107 8.01 21.07 -17.40
C GLU A 107 8.35 22.47 -16.84
N GLY A 108 7.68 22.89 -15.76
CA GLY A 108 7.93 24.17 -15.11
C GLY A 108 9.21 24.20 -14.27
N ASP A 109 9.64 25.41 -13.90
CA ASP A 109 10.85 25.63 -13.08
C ASP A 109 10.60 25.51 -11.56
N ARG A 110 9.38 25.17 -11.15
CA ARG A 110 8.98 25.08 -9.74
C ARG A 110 9.32 23.72 -9.14
N ARG A 111 9.57 23.70 -7.83
CA ARG A 111 9.84 22.45 -7.10
C ARG A 111 8.52 21.68 -6.90
N LEU A 112 8.45 20.47 -7.45
CA LEU A 112 7.26 19.64 -7.36
C LEU A 112 7.12 18.95 -6.00
N VAL A 113 5.92 19.00 -5.42
CA VAL A 113 5.53 18.22 -4.24
C VAL A 113 4.34 17.33 -4.60
N LEU A 114 4.56 16.01 -4.65
CA LEU A 114 3.49 15.03 -4.84
C LEU A 114 2.85 14.68 -3.49
N LEU A 115 1.58 15.01 -3.30
CA LEU A 115 0.80 14.65 -2.13
C LEU A 115 -0.09 13.44 -2.45
N THR A 116 -0.16 12.46 -1.55
CA THR A 116 -1.15 11.37 -1.63
C THR A 116 -1.78 11.16 -0.25
N ALA A 117 -3.11 11.17 -0.17
CA ALA A 117 -3.84 11.03 1.08
C ALA A 117 -5.18 10.33 0.82
N HIS A 118 -5.30 9.05 1.21
CA HIS A 118 -6.45 8.21 0.85
C HIS A 118 -6.92 7.29 1.98
N ARG A 119 -6.34 7.42 3.18
CA ARG A 119 -6.65 6.53 4.30
C ARG A 119 -8.00 6.86 4.90
N ARG A 120 -8.79 5.82 5.17
CA ARG A 120 -10.16 5.97 5.70
C ARG A 120 -10.15 6.60 7.10
N GLU A 121 -9.17 6.25 7.90
CA GLU A 121 -8.91 6.83 9.21
C GLU A 121 -8.44 8.29 9.15
N SER A 122 -7.99 8.77 7.99
CA SER A 122 -7.59 10.16 7.82
C SER A 122 -8.77 11.11 7.58
N PHE A 123 -9.96 10.62 7.23
CA PHE A 123 -11.11 11.49 6.97
C PHE A 123 -11.54 12.28 8.22
N GLY A 124 -11.94 13.54 8.02
CA GLY A 124 -12.33 14.45 9.10
C GLY A 124 -11.14 15.30 9.56
N ALA A 125 -10.98 15.46 10.88
CA ALA A 125 -9.97 16.34 11.46
C ALA A 125 -8.52 16.07 10.97
N PRO A 126 -8.04 14.81 10.85
CA PRO A 126 -6.68 14.57 10.38
C PRO A 126 -6.42 15.06 8.95
N LEU A 127 -7.40 14.92 8.05
CA LEU A 127 -7.28 15.42 6.68
C LEU A 127 -7.30 16.95 6.63
N VAL A 128 -8.09 17.59 7.51
CA VAL A 128 -8.08 19.04 7.68
C VAL A 128 -6.70 19.51 8.16
N ASP A 129 -6.08 18.80 9.10
CA ASP A 129 -4.75 19.12 9.60
C ASP A 129 -3.68 18.96 8.49
N ILE A 130 -3.75 17.89 7.71
CA ILE A 130 -2.86 17.67 6.55
C ILE A 130 -3.00 18.82 5.55
N PHE A 131 -4.21 19.16 5.12
CA PHE A 131 -4.39 20.24 4.14
C PHE A 131 -4.07 21.63 4.70
N SER A 132 -4.24 21.84 6.00
CA SER A 132 -3.80 23.07 6.67
C SER A 132 -2.27 23.20 6.63
N ALA A 133 -1.54 22.12 6.91
CA ALA A 133 -0.08 22.09 6.79
C ALA A 133 0.39 22.28 5.34
N VAL A 134 -0.28 21.63 4.38
CA VAL A 134 0.00 21.79 2.95
C VAL A 134 -0.22 23.23 2.48
N ARG A 135 -1.28 23.89 2.98
CA ARG A 135 -1.52 25.31 2.72
C ARG A 135 -0.40 26.18 3.29
N SER A 136 -0.02 25.99 4.55
CA SER A 136 1.09 26.73 5.16
C SER A 136 2.39 26.56 4.36
N LEU A 137 2.68 25.34 3.90
CA LEU A 137 3.84 25.06 3.06
C LEU A 137 3.80 25.84 1.73
N ALA A 138 2.63 25.91 1.09
CA ALA A 138 2.44 26.65 -0.16
C ALA A 138 2.59 28.17 0.05
N ASP A 139 2.10 28.69 1.18
CA ASP A 139 2.19 30.10 1.54
C ASP A 139 3.65 30.50 1.88
N GLU A 140 4.41 29.62 2.53
CA GLU A 140 5.82 29.84 2.92
C GLU A 140 6.82 29.67 1.76
N HIS A 141 6.47 28.85 0.77
CA HIS A 141 7.34 28.53 -0.37
C HIS A 141 6.64 28.78 -1.72
N PRO A 142 6.61 30.02 -2.22
CA PRO A 142 5.92 30.35 -3.48
C PRO A 142 6.58 29.74 -4.73
N ASP A 143 7.72 29.08 -4.58
CA ASP A 143 8.48 28.38 -5.62
C ASP A 143 8.15 26.88 -5.71
N ILE A 144 7.23 26.36 -4.89
CA ILE A 144 6.75 24.97 -4.99
C ILE A 144 5.44 24.88 -5.77
N GLU A 145 5.19 23.69 -6.31
CA GLU A 145 3.93 23.32 -6.94
C GLU A 145 3.46 21.99 -6.37
N ILE A 146 2.27 21.97 -5.75
CA ILE A 146 1.74 20.78 -5.08
C ILE A 146 0.74 20.09 -5.99
N VAL A 147 1.02 18.82 -6.31
CA VAL A 147 0.12 17.96 -7.08
C VAL A 147 -0.51 16.94 -6.15
N TYR A 148 -1.84 16.95 -6.09
CA TYR A 148 -2.63 15.99 -5.32
C TYR A 148 -3.57 15.24 -6.27
N PRO A 149 -3.23 14.01 -6.70
CA PRO A 149 -4.16 13.13 -7.40
C PRO A 149 -5.16 12.57 -6.38
N GLY A 150 -6.18 13.37 -6.10
CA GLY A 150 -7.29 13.01 -5.24
C GLY A 150 -8.20 11.96 -5.90
N PRO A 151 -9.11 11.36 -5.12
CA PRO A 151 -10.20 10.58 -5.70
C PRO A 151 -11.02 11.48 -6.65
N PRO A 152 -11.61 10.94 -7.73
CA PRO A 152 -12.58 11.68 -8.53
C PRO A 152 -13.77 12.17 -7.70
#